data_AF-E4UA31-F1
#
_entry.id   AF-E4UA31-F1
#
_cell.length_a   1.000
_cell.length_b   1.000
_cell.length_c   1.000
_cell.angle_alpha   90.00
_cell.angle_beta   90.00
_cell.angle_gamma   90.00
#
_symmetry.space_group_name_H-M   'P 1'
#
loop_
_entity.id
_entity.type
_entity.pdbx_description
1 polymer ?
#
loop_
_entity_poly.entity_id
_entity_poly.type
_entity_poly.pdbx_seq_one_letter_code
_entity_poly.pdbx_strand_id
1 'polypeptide(L)'
;MERVWAFSSSAFPLEPGEAEAVNPGLGGRALCGYLAGALAARGVAPGAPAAEDWGWRLELAFEGRRFWMGCGVVTGEPEGFVVFLKTRRGLRGLLAGAVWRASFERLAALVEQVLREHPDIRDLGEEPA
;
A
#
# COMPACT_ATOMS: atom_id res chain seq x y z
N MET A 1 8.98 0.90 11.01
CA MET A 1 7.54 1.01 11.32
C MET A 1 6.82 0.39 10.15
N GLU A 2 5.77 -0.36 10.44
CA GLU A 2 4.97 -1.08 9.49
C GLU A 2 3.50 -1.02 9.93
N ARG A 3 2.59 -0.94 8.97
CA ARG A 3 1.15 -1.07 9.17
C ARG A 3 0.59 -1.90 8.02
N VAL A 4 -0.37 -2.76 8.31
CA VAL A 4 -0.99 -3.67 7.35
C VAL A 4 -2.50 -3.50 7.43
N TRP A 5 -3.16 -3.42 6.29
CA TRP A 5 -4.61 -3.42 6.18
C TRP A 5 -5.06 -4.58 5.31
N ALA A 6 -6.15 -5.23 5.71
CA ALA A 6 -6.84 -6.25 4.91
C ALA A 6 -8.28 -5.79 4.67
N PHE A 7 -8.81 -6.12 3.49
CA PHE A 7 -10.19 -5.78 3.11
C PHE A 7 -10.67 -6.66 1.96
N SER A 8 -11.98 -6.61 1.70
CA SER A 8 -12.60 -7.22 0.51
C SER A 8 -13.03 -6.16 -0.50
N SER A 9 -12.84 -6.40 -1.81
CA SER A 9 -13.32 -5.51 -2.87
C SER A 9 -13.42 -6.18 -4.24
N SER A 10 -14.43 -5.80 -5.03
CA SER A 10 -14.57 -6.21 -6.43
C SER A 10 -13.98 -5.20 -7.43
N ALA A 11 -13.46 -4.06 -6.95
CA ALA A 11 -13.04 -2.94 -7.80
C ALA A 11 -11.65 -3.08 -8.45
N PHE A 12 -10.86 -4.06 -8.03
CA PHE A 12 -9.46 -4.20 -8.42
C PHE A 12 -9.23 -5.53 -9.16
N PRO A 13 -9.70 -5.67 -10.42
CA PRO A 13 -9.50 -6.90 -11.18
C PRO A 13 -8.02 -7.11 -11.50
N LEU A 14 -7.65 -8.37 -11.76
CA LEU A 14 -6.34 -8.70 -12.34
C LEU A 14 -6.19 -8.05 -13.71
N GLU A 15 -5.09 -7.35 -13.92
CA GLU A 15 -4.80 -6.71 -15.21
C GLU A 15 -4.16 -7.71 -16.20
N PRO A 16 -4.34 -7.51 -17.52
CA PRO A 16 -3.66 -8.33 -18.53
C PRO A 16 -2.13 -8.31 -18.35
N GLY A 17 -1.49 -9.48 -18.38
CA GLY A 17 -0.04 -9.60 -18.21
C GLY A 17 0.43 -9.55 -16.75
N GLU A 18 -0.48 -9.41 -15.78
CA GLU A 18 -0.13 -9.35 -14.35
C GLU A 18 0.32 -10.71 -13.81
N ALA A 19 -0.36 -11.79 -14.21
CA ALA A 19 -0.08 -13.14 -13.72
C ALA A 19 1.31 -13.66 -14.13
N GLU A 20 1.90 -13.10 -15.18
CA GLU A 20 3.25 -13.39 -15.64
C GLU A 20 4.31 -12.54 -14.94
N ALA A 21 3.92 -11.43 -14.31
CA ALA A 21 4.81 -10.49 -13.64
C ALA A 21 5.03 -10.80 -12.15
N VAL A 22 4.07 -11.48 -11.51
CA VAL A 22 4.12 -11.90 -10.10
C VAL A 22 3.93 -13.41 -9.99
N ASN A 23 4.13 -13.99 -8.79
CA ASN A 23 3.91 -15.42 -8.60
C ASN A 23 2.46 -15.84 -8.87
N PRO A 24 2.20 -17.06 -9.36
CA PRO A 24 0.86 -17.55 -9.65
C PRO A 24 -0.12 -17.40 -8.48
N GLY A 25 -1.33 -16.93 -8.78
CA GLY A 25 -2.37 -16.68 -7.77
C GLY A 25 -2.22 -15.36 -7.01
N LEU A 26 -1.23 -14.54 -7.37
CA LEU A 26 -1.05 -13.20 -6.83
C LEU A 26 -1.49 -12.11 -7.83
N GLY A 27 -1.54 -10.87 -7.33
CA GLY A 27 -1.95 -9.69 -8.08
C GLY A 27 -1.90 -8.43 -7.24
N GLY A 28 -2.71 -7.43 -7.57
CA GLY A 28 -2.81 -6.16 -6.86
C GLY A 28 -2.38 -4.93 -7.67
N ARG A 29 -2.11 -5.06 -8.98
CA ARG A 29 -1.69 -3.95 -9.85
C ARG A 29 -2.73 -2.85 -9.94
N ALA A 30 -4.00 -3.21 -10.13
CA ALA A 30 -5.10 -2.25 -10.20
C ALA A 30 -5.24 -1.46 -8.88
N LEU A 31 -5.18 -2.16 -7.74
CA LEU A 31 -5.17 -1.56 -6.40
C LEU A 31 -3.98 -0.61 -6.20
N CYS A 32 -2.80 -1.05 -6.63
CA CYS A 32 -1.58 -0.27 -6.61
C CYS A 32 -1.72 1.03 -7.42
N GLY A 33 -2.26 0.94 -8.65
CA GLY A 33 -2.54 2.11 -9.50
C GLY A 33 -3.56 3.07 -8.88
N TYR A 34 -4.64 2.54 -8.30
CA TYR A 34 -5.64 3.34 -7.58
C TYR A 34 -5.00 4.12 -6.42
N LEU A 35 -4.26 3.44 -5.54
CA LEU A 35 -3.61 4.08 -4.39
C LEU A 35 -2.57 5.11 -4.83
N ALA A 36 -1.80 4.84 -5.89
CA ALA A 36 -0.87 5.83 -6.44
C ALA A 36 -1.58 7.12 -6.86
N GLY A 37 -2.67 7.02 -7.64
CA GLY A 37 -3.44 8.19 -8.09
C GLY A 37 -4.09 8.95 -6.93
N ALA A 38 -4.73 8.23 -6.01
CA ALA A 38 -5.41 8.84 -4.87
C ALA A 38 -4.43 9.51 -3.89
N LEU A 39 -3.28 8.89 -3.60
CA LEU A 39 -2.26 9.48 -2.73
C LEU A 39 -1.55 10.66 -3.41
N ALA A 40 -1.35 10.61 -4.73
CA ALA A 40 -0.83 11.75 -5.49
C ALA A 40 -1.71 12.99 -5.35
N ALA A 41 -3.03 12.83 -5.41
CA ALA A 41 -3.98 13.92 -5.18
C ALA A 41 -3.91 14.51 -3.75
N ARG A 42 -3.28 13.82 -2.80
CA ARG A 42 -3.10 14.22 -1.40
C ARG A 42 -1.66 14.66 -1.07
N GLY A 43 -0.85 14.94 -2.09
CA GLY A 43 0.51 15.46 -1.92
C GLY A 43 1.58 14.41 -1.58
N VAL A 44 1.27 13.12 -1.74
CA VAL A 44 2.26 12.05 -1.70
C VAL A 44 2.84 11.88 -3.10
N ALA A 45 4.15 11.66 -3.24
CA ALA A 45 4.77 11.39 -4.53
C ALA A 45 4.99 9.88 -4.71
N PRO A 46 4.11 9.16 -5.42
CA PRO A 46 4.31 7.74 -5.74
C PRO A 46 5.35 7.57 -6.86
N GLY A 47 6.14 6.50 -6.75
CA GLY A 47 6.96 5.97 -7.84
C GLY A 47 6.15 5.08 -8.78
N ALA A 48 6.83 4.45 -9.74
CA ALA A 48 6.20 3.47 -10.61
C ALA A 48 5.88 2.17 -9.85
N PRO A 49 4.73 1.52 -10.11
CA PRO A 49 4.46 0.17 -9.66
C PRO A 49 5.56 -0.79 -10.11
N ALA A 50 6.04 -1.62 -9.19
CA ALA A 50 7.01 -2.68 -9.46
C ALA A 50 6.42 -4.03 -9.03
N ALA A 51 6.54 -5.04 -9.88
CA ALA A 51 6.16 -6.40 -9.55
C ALA A 51 7.18 -7.02 -8.58
N GLU A 52 6.69 -7.80 -7.63
CA GLU A 52 7.46 -8.51 -6.62
C GLU A 52 6.88 -9.93 -6.44
N ASP A 53 7.63 -10.81 -5.78
CA ASP A 53 7.23 -12.22 -5.57
C ASP A 53 5.93 -12.39 -4.75
N TRP A 54 5.41 -11.32 -4.15
CA TRP A 54 4.26 -11.29 -3.25
C TRP A 54 3.13 -10.35 -3.74
N GLY A 55 3.28 -9.69 -4.89
CA GLY A 55 2.31 -8.72 -5.42
C GLY A 55 2.99 -7.50 -6.02
N TRP A 56 2.45 -6.31 -5.76
CA TRP A 56 2.94 -5.05 -6.33
C TRP A 56 3.44 -4.09 -5.27
N ARG A 57 4.53 -3.39 -5.58
CA ARG A 57 5.15 -2.41 -4.69
C ARG A 57 5.11 -1.00 -5.30
N LEU A 58 4.92 -0.01 -4.42
CA LEU A 58 5.17 1.40 -4.68
C LEU A 58 6.25 1.93 -3.75
N GLU A 59 7.17 2.71 -4.31
CA GLU A 59 7.94 3.65 -3.51
C GLU A 59 7.11 4.91 -3.31
N LEU A 60 7.04 5.42 -2.09
CA LEU A 60 6.35 6.67 -1.78
C LEU A 60 7.37 7.66 -1.22
N ALA A 61 7.29 8.91 -1.67
CA ALA A 61 7.95 10.04 -1.03
C ALA A 61 6.90 10.96 -0.39
N PHE A 62 7.07 11.24 0.90
CA PHE A 62 6.16 12.08 1.68
C PHE A 62 6.94 12.84 2.75
N GLU A 63 6.76 14.16 2.83
CA GLU A 63 7.45 15.05 3.78
C GLU A 63 8.98 14.86 3.84
N GLY A 64 9.60 14.68 2.67
CA GLY A 64 11.04 14.47 2.53
C GLY A 64 11.55 13.10 2.96
N ARG A 65 10.66 12.12 3.19
CA ARG A 65 10.99 10.74 3.60
C ARG A 65 10.53 9.75 2.55
N ARG A 66 11.11 8.54 2.59
CA ARG A 66 10.78 7.45 1.65
C ARG A 66 10.17 6.26 2.38
N PHE A 67 9.12 5.72 1.80
CA PHE A 67 8.36 4.59 2.28
C PHE A 67 8.20 3.56 1.15
N TRP A 68 7.86 2.35 1.53
CA TRP A 68 7.37 1.31 0.63
C TRP A 68 5.93 1.00 0.97
N MET A 69 5.12 0.82 -0.05
CA MET A 69 3.77 0.31 0.09
C MET A 69 3.63 -0.92 -0.78
N GLY A 70 3.10 -1.99 -0.22
CA GLY A 70 2.74 -3.20 -0.96
C GLY A 70 1.24 -3.27 -1.18
N CYS A 71 0.84 -3.87 -2.30
CA CYS A 71 -0.54 -4.15 -2.69
C CYS A 71 -0.58 -5.58 -3.20
N GLY A 72 -1.36 -6.43 -2.54
CA GLY A 72 -1.46 -7.85 -2.85
C GLY A 72 -2.89 -8.35 -2.77
N VAL A 73 -3.11 -9.54 -3.31
CA VAL A 73 -4.33 -10.32 -3.11
C VAL A 73 -4.10 -11.33 -1.98
N VAL A 74 -5.15 -11.71 -1.27
CA VAL A 74 -5.11 -12.76 -0.26
C VAL A 74 -5.40 -14.10 -0.93
N THR A 75 -4.42 -14.98 -0.97
CA THR A 75 -4.55 -16.30 -1.63
C THR A 75 -5.67 -17.12 -0.99
N GLY A 76 -6.63 -17.56 -1.81
CA GLY A 76 -7.76 -18.37 -1.35
C GLY A 76 -8.98 -17.56 -0.91
N GLU A 77 -8.88 -16.23 -0.89
CA GLU A 77 -10.00 -15.32 -0.60
C GLU A 77 -10.37 -14.54 -1.87
N PRO A 78 -11.45 -14.93 -2.57
CA PRO A 78 -11.97 -14.14 -3.68
C PRO A 78 -12.24 -12.70 -3.20
N GLU A 79 -11.80 -11.71 -3.97
CA GLU A 79 -11.91 -10.28 -3.62
C GLU A 79 -11.08 -9.84 -2.39
N GLY A 80 -10.27 -10.71 -1.79
CA GLY A 80 -9.43 -10.37 -0.65
C GLY A 80 -8.17 -9.62 -1.06
N PHE A 81 -7.90 -8.49 -0.42
CA PHE A 81 -6.73 -7.66 -0.65
C PHE A 81 -5.99 -7.36 0.65
N VAL A 82 -4.67 -7.18 0.52
CA VAL A 82 -3.79 -6.72 1.59
C VAL A 82 -2.95 -5.54 1.10
N VAL A 83 -2.83 -4.52 1.96
CA VAL A 83 -1.95 -3.37 1.75
C VAL A 83 -1.04 -3.26 2.95
N PHE A 84 0.27 -3.11 2.73
CA PHE A 84 1.18 -2.75 3.82
C PHE A 84 1.90 -1.44 3.53
N LEU A 85 2.23 -0.68 4.56
CA LEU A 85 3.05 0.52 4.50
C LEU A 85 4.26 0.35 5.43
N LYS A 86 5.47 0.56 4.90
CA LYS A 86 6.72 0.37 5.63
C LYS A 86 7.68 1.53 5.40
N THR A 87 8.46 1.90 6.42
CA THR A 87 9.61 2.81 6.25
C THR A 87 10.75 2.15 5.50
N ARG A 88 11.39 2.84 4.53
CA ARG A 88 12.73 2.44 4.04
C ARG A 88 13.77 2.75 5.14
N ARG A 89 14.69 1.82 5.42
CA ARG A 89 15.68 1.92 6.53
C ARG A 89 16.40 3.29 6.57
N GLY A 90 16.64 3.78 7.80
CA GLY A 90 17.60 4.85 8.06
C GLY A 90 17.28 5.79 9.23
N LEU A 91 16.87 5.28 10.40
CA LEU A 91 16.72 6.13 11.58
C LEU A 91 18.02 6.16 12.39
N ARG A 92 18.67 7.33 12.46
CA ARG A 92 19.78 7.60 13.37
C ARG A 92 19.40 8.77 14.28
N GLY A 93 19.35 8.54 15.60
CA GLY A 93 19.07 9.55 16.63
C GLY A 93 17.59 9.66 17.06
N LEU A 94 17.36 10.01 18.33
CA LEU A 94 16.02 10.04 18.96
C LEU A 94 15.07 11.08 18.33
N LEU A 95 15.55 12.30 18.06
CA LEU A 95 14.76 13.35 17.42
C LEU A 95 14.33 12.97 15.99
N ALA A 96 15.26 12.39 15.21
CA ALA A 96 14.93 11.87 13.89
C ALA A 96 13.87 10.76 13.98
N GLY A 97 13.98 9.87 14.97
CA GLY A 97 12.98 8.84 15.25
C GLY A 97 11.56 9.39 15.43
N ALA A 98 11.40 10.44 16.26
CA ALA A 98 10.11 11.06 16.52
C ALA A 98 9.50 11.71 15.27
N VAL A 99 10.32 12.45 14.50
CA VAL A 99 9.85 13.14 13.28
C VAL A 99 9.40 12.13 12.23
N TRP A 100 10.16 11.04 12.02
CA TRP A 100 9.76 9.98 11.11
C TRP A 100 8.49 9.26 11.55
N ARG A 101 8.32 9.02 12.86
CA ARG A 101 7.08 8.45 13.38
C ARG A 101 5.90 9.33 13.03
N ALA A 102 6.00 10.63 13.28
CA ALA A 102 4.92 11.56 12.96
C ALA A 102 4.57 11.56 11.46
N SER A 103 5.57 11.57 10.57
CA SER A 103 5.33 11.46 9.12
C SER A 103 4.74 10.11 8.70
N PHE A 104 5.17 9.02 9.32
CA PHE A 104 4.64 7.68 9.07
C PHE A 104 3.16 7.61 9.48
N GLU A 105 2.80 8.07 10.67
CA GLU A 105 1.40 8.07 11.14
C GLU A 105 0.49 8.90 10.24
N ARG A 106 0.97 10.08 9.78
CA ARG A 106 0.21 10.89 8.82
C ARG A 106 0.02 10.19 7.49
N LEU A 107 1.07 9.57 6.95
CA LEU A 107 0.96 8.82 5.69
C LEU A 107 0.02 7.61 5.84
N ALA A 108 0.13 6.89 6.96
CA ALA A 108 -0.75 5.76 7.26
C ALA A 108 -2.21 6.20 7.36
N ALA A 109 -2.50 7.33 8.01
CA ALA A 109 -3.85 7.89 8.06
C ALA A 109 -4.38 8.27 6.68
N LEU A 110 -3.54 8.83 5.80
CA LEU A 110 -3.94 9.13 4.40
C LEU A 110 -4.24 7.85 3.61
N VAL A 111 -3.43 6.80 3.77
CA VAL A 111 -3.68 5.50 3.12
C VAL A 111 -5.01 4.92 3.59
N GLU A 112 -5.24 4.87 4.90
CA GLU A 112 -6.48 4.35 5.45
C GLU A 112 -7.70 5.19 5.01
N GLN A 113 -7.58 6.52 4.99
CA GLN A 113 -8.63 7.39 4.50
C GLN A 113 -8.98 7.07 3.04
N VAL A 114 -7.98 6.92 2.16
CA VAL A 114 -8.19 6.54 0.75
C VAL A 114 -8.89 5.19 0.60
N LEU A 115 -8.53 4.22 1.45
CA LEU A 115 -9.18 2.90 1.45
C LEU A 115 -10.64 3.01 1.91
N ARG A 116 -10.92 3.77 2.98
CA ARG A 116 -12.27 3.97 3.53
C ARG A 116 -13.20 4.75 2.60
N GLU A 117 -12.66 5.63 1.77
CA GLU A 117 -13.44 6.45 0.84
C GLU A 117 -13.88 5.69 -0.41
N HIS A 118 -13.28 4.53 -0.72
CA HIS A 118 -13.68 3.75 -1.89
C HIS A 118 -14.98 2.99 -1.61
N PRO A 119 -16.04 3.17 -2.42
CA PRO A 119 -17.37 2.60 -2.13
C PRO A 119 -17.39 1.07 -2.14
N ASP A 120 -16.53 0.44 -2.94
CA ASP A 120 -16.46 -1.03 -3.06
C ASP A 120 -15.45 -1.68 -2.10
N ILE A 121 -14.79 -0.92 -1.23
CA ILE A 121 -13.93 -1.50 -0.18
C ILE A 121 -14.80 -1.81 1.04
N ARG A 122 -14.78 -3.08 1.45
CA ARG A 122 -15.60 -3.64 2.54
C ARG A 122 -14.69 -4.33 3.56
N ASP A 123 -15.18 -4.44 4.79
CA ASP A 123 -14.52 -5.19 5.86
C ASP A 123 -13.05 -4.76 6.12
N LEU A 124 -12.76 -3.48 5.94
CA LEU A 124 -11.43 -2.92 6.15
C LEU A 124 -11.00 -3.03 7.63
N GLY A 125 -9.95 -3.82 7.87
CA GLY A 125 -9.30 -3.99 9.17
C GLY A 125 -7.81 -3.66 9.10
N GLU A 126 -7.23 -3.27 10.23
CA GLU A 126 -5.77 -3.22 10.43
C GLU A 126 -5.32 -4.56 11.02
N GLU A 127 -4.31 -5.17 10.40
CA GLU A 127 -3.72 -6.43 10.82
C GLU A 127 -2.47 -6.19 11.70
N PRO A 128 -2.16 -7.08 12.66
CA PRO A 128 -0.91 -7.02 13.41
C PRO A 128 0.30 -7.12 12.47
N ALA A 129 1.20 -6.11 12.55
CA ALA A 129 2.43 -6.03 11.77
C ALA A 129 3.66 -6.59 12.51
#